data_AF-A0AAE4D109-F1
#
_entry.id   AF-A0AAE4D109-F1
#
_cell.length_a   1.000
_cell.length_b   1.000
_cell.length_c   1.000
_cell.angle_alpha   90.00
_cell.angle_beta   90.00
_cell.angle_gamma   90.00
#
_symmetry.space_group_name_H-M   'P 1'
#
loop_
_entity.id
_entity.type
_entity.pdbx_description
1 polymer ?
#
loop_
_entity_poly.entity_id
_entity_poly.type
_entity_poly.pdbx_seq_one_letter_code
_entity_poly.pdbx_strand_id
1 'polypeptide(L)'
;MKAHREYELRVTRGGRGPALFSAPDRVDRIEVVEIVSGESLLFWELEPRAASRLARALRDDLRRLDAEAFITAWREAQRRDAAE
;
A
#
# COMPACT_ATOMS: atom_id res chain seq x y z
N MET A 1 3.65 -11.90 15.59
CA MET A 1 4.85 -11.63 14.77
C MET A 1 4.63 -10.29 14.10
N LYS A 2 5.65 -9.42 14.04
CA LYS A 2 5.50 -8.08 13.44
C LYS A 2 5.23 -8.15 11.94
N ALA A 3 4.35 -7.27 11.47
CA ALA A 3 3.84 -7.29 10.10
C ALA A 3 4.96 -7.12 9.05
N HIS A 4 5.99 -6.30 9.31
CA HIS A 4 7.14 -6.14 8.40
C HIS A 4 7.97 -7.42 8.16
N ARG A 5 7.77 -8.49 8.94
CA ARG A 5 8.44 -9.78 8.74
C ARG A 5 7.66 -10.73 7.84
N GLU A 6 6.36 -10.53 7.75
CA GLU A 6 5.43 -11.37 6.99
C GLU A 6 4.99 -10.70 5.68
N TYR A 7 5.04 -9.36 5.62
CA TYR A 7 4.56 -8.58 4.50
C TYR A 7 5.60 -7.58 3.99
N GLU A 8 5.62 -7.41 2.67
CA GLU A 8 6.39 -6.42 1.93
C GLU A 8 5.46 -5.37 1.31
N LEU A 9 5.85 -4.09 1.39
CA LEU A 9 5.17 -3.02 0.68
C LEU A 9 5.88 -2.72 -0.64
N ARG A 10 5.21 -2.94 -1.77
CA ARG A 10 5.67 -2.55 -3.10
C ARG A 10 4.95 -1.30 -3.57
N VAL A 11 5.73 -0.36 -4.13
CA VAL A 11 5.19 0.87 -4.72
C VAL A 11 5.76 0.98 -6.13
N THR A 12 4.91 0.77 -7.12
CA THR A 12 5.26 0.90 -8.54
C THR A 12 4.76 2.25 -9.03
N ARG A 13 5.70 3.11 -9.42
CA ARG A 13 5.39 4.46 -9.89
C ARG A 13 5.04 4.42 -11.36
N GLY A 14 3.92 5.04 -11.75
CA GLY A 14 3.52 5.17 -13.16
C GLY A 14 4.44 6.07 -14.01
N GLY A 15 5.44 6.71 -13.40
CA GLY A 15 6.43 7.54 -14.09
C GLY A 15 7.71 7.72 -13.29
N ARG A 16 8.75 8.25 -13.94
CA ARG A 16 10.10 8.46 -13.35
C ARG A 16 10.24 9.73 -12.50
N GLY A 17 9.27 10.64 -12.54
CA GLY A 17 9.31 11.94 -11.86
C GLY A 17 8.82 11.91 -10.40
N PRO A 18 9.18 12.91 -9.57
CA PRO A 18 8.57 13.12 -8.26
C PRO A 18 7.05 13.35 -8.36
N ALA A 19 6.29 13.01 -7.30
CA ALA A 19 4.84 13.22 -7.25
C ALA A 19 4.41 14.68 -7.54
N LEU A 20 5.26 15.66 -7.21
CA LEU A 20 5.01 17.09 -7.45
C LEU A 20 5.06 17.49 -8.94
N PHE A 21 5.77 16.72 -9.78
CA PHE A 21 5.98 16.99 -11.21
C PHE A 21 5.38 15.89 -12.10
N SER A 22 4.43 15.14 -11.56
CA SER A 22 3.82 14.01 -12.28
C SER A 22 2.82 14.49 -13.32
N ALA A 23 2.72 13.75 -14.42
CA ALA A 23 1.65 13.96 -15.39
C ALA A 23 0.28 13.75 -14.71
N PRO A 24 -0.76 14.53 -15.10
CA PRO A 24 -2.08 14.50 -14.44
C PRO A 24 -2.86 13.21 -14.63
N ASP A 25 -2.40 12.32 -15.51
CA ASP A 25 -2.92 10.97 -15.79
C ASP A 25 -2.07 9.86 -15.16
N ARG A 26 -1.03 10.21 -14.40
CA ARG A 26 -0.15 9.21 -13.77
C ARG A 26 -0.83 8.56 -12.59
N VAL A 27 -1.04 7.25 -12.68
CA VAL A 27 -1.46 6.41 -11.55
C VAL A 27 -0.27 5.68 -10.95
N ASP A 28 -0.18 5.70 -9.62
CA ASP A 28 0.78 4.91 -8.86
C ASP A 28 0.09 3.67 -8.27
N ARG A 29 0.81 2.56 -8.29
CA ARG A 29 0.35 1.28 -7.79
C ARG A 29 0.99 0.96 -6.45
N ILE A 30 0.20 0.51 -5.50
CA ILE A 30 0.63 0.07 -4.17
C ILE A 30 0.14 -1.35 -3.94
N GLU A 31 1.05 -2.20 -3.49
CA GLU A 31 0.78 -3.61 -3.21
C GLU A 31 1.35 -3.99 -1.85
N VAL A 32 0.56 -4.74 -1.08
CA VAL A 32 1.03 -5.44 0.11
C VAL A 32 1.15 -6.91 -0.26
N VAL A 33 2.38 -7.41 -0.24
CA VAL A 33 2.72 -8.77 -0.67
C VAL A 33 3.10 -9.60 0.54
N GLU A 34 2.54 -10.80 0.68
CA GLU A 34 3.00 -11.78 1.66
C GLU A 34 4.36 -12.34 1.24
N ILE A 35 5.33 -12.29 2.15
CA ILE A 35 6.73 -12.63 1.85
C ILE A 35 6.89 -14.11 1.52
N VAL A 36 6.16 -14.99 2.21
CA VAL A 36 6.29 -16.44 2.05
C VAL A 36 5.71 -16.93 0.72
N SER A 37 4.49 -16.49 0.38
CA SER A 37 3.80 -16.91 -0.84
C SER A 37 4.16 -16.06 -2.07
N GLY A 38 4.60 -14.82 -1.86
CA GLY A 38 4.72 -13.83 -2.93
C GLY A 38 3.37 -13.30 -3.41
N GLU A 39 2.27 -13.60 -2.72
CA GLU A 39 0.92 -13.21 -3.12
C GLU A 39 0.60 -11.77 -2.71
N SER A 40 0.01 -11.01 -3.64
CA SER A 40 -0.49 -9.66 -3.37
C SER A 40 -1.84 -9.73 -2.66
N LEU A 41 -1.87 -9.36 -1.37
CA LEU A 41 -3.06 -9.46 -0.53
C LEU A 41 -3.91 -8.20 -0.52
N LEU A 42 -3.30 -7.04 -0.81
CA LEU A 42 -3.96 -5.75 -0.90
C LEU A 42 -3.36 -4.95 -2.05
N PHE A 43 -4.21 -4.22 -2.76
CA PHE A 43 -3.87 -3.52 -3.99
C PHE A 43 -4.60 -2.19 -4.10
N TRP A 44 -3.88 -1.15 -4.50
CA TRP A 44 -4.46 0.14 -4.83
C TRP A 44 -3.80 0.74 -6.06
N GLU A 45 -4.61 1.41 -6.88
CA GLU A 45 -4.18 2.27 -7.96
C GLU A 45 -4.73 3.67 -7.68
N LEU A 46 -3.82 4.62 -7.43
CA LEU A 46 -4.14 5.94 -6.90
C LEU A 46 -3.30 7.01 -7.56
N GLU A 47 -3.83 8.24 -7.58
CA GLU A 47 -3.05 9.43 -7.93
C GLU A 47 -1.79 9.57 -7.03
N PRO A 48 -0.68 10.15 -7.51
CA PRO A 48 0.63 10.04 -6.87
C PRO A 48 0.66 10.61 -5.45
N ARG A 49 -0.15 11.65 -5.17
CA ARG A 49 -0.30 12.24 -3.82
C ARG A 49 -1.01 11.29 -2.86
N ALA A 50 -2.10 10.68 -3.30
CA ALA A 50 -2.85 9.71 -2.51
C ALA A 50 -2.02 8.44 -2.26
N ALA A 51 -1.34 7.94 -3.30
CA ALA A 51 -0.40 6.83 -3.19
C ALA A 51 0.72 7.12 -2.18
N SER A 52 1.37 8.29 -2.26
CA SER A 52 2.44 8.66 -1.33
C SER A 52 1.95 8.69 0.13
N ARG A 53 0.73 9.18 0.37
CA ARG A 53 0.10 9.21 1.70
C ARG A 53 -0.19 7.81 2.21
N LEU A 54 -0.83 6.97 1.40
CA LEU A 54 -1.16 5.59 1.75
C LEU A 54 0.10 4.76 2.01
N ALA A 55 1.10 4.85 1.14
CA ALA A 55 2.36 4.13 1.29
C ALA A 55 3.11 4.52 2.56
N ARG A 56 2.96 5.76 3.06
CA ARG A 56 3.55 6.17 4.34
C ARG A 56 2.82 5.52 5.51
N ALA A 57 1.48 5.59 5.51
CA ALA A 57 0.66 4.97 6.55
C ALA A 57 0.91 3.45 6.65
N LEU A 58 0.94 2.75 5.51
CA LEU A 58 1.25 1.32 5.44
C LEU A 58 2.64 1.00 6.03
N ARG A 59 3.68 1.80 5.72
CA ARG A 59 5.03 1.59 6.29
C ARG A 59 5.06 1.76 7.80
N ASP A 60 4.37 2.76 8.31
CA ASP A 60 4.33 3.02 9.75
C ASP A 60 3.60 1.88 10.48
N ASP A 61 2.50 1.39 9.92
CA ASP A 61 1.74 0.28 10.50
C ASP A 61 2.43 -1.08 10.35
N LEU A 62 3.15 -1.33 9.25
CA LEU A 62 3.99 -2.54 9.10
C LEU A 62 5.01 -2.68 10.24
N ARG A 63 5.53 -1.55 10.73
CA ARG A 63 6.52 -1.52 11.82
C ARG A 63 5.85 -1.61 13.20
N ARG A 64 4.67 -1.01 13.34
CA ARG A 64 3.96 -0.88 14.63
C ARG A 64 3.15 -2.12 14.98
N LEU A 65 2.39 -2.64 14.03
CA LEU A 65 1.41 -3.69 14.24
C LEU A 65 1.99 -5.11 14.06
N ASP A 66 1.30 -6.06 14.64
CA ASP A 66 1.47 -7.48 14.33
C ASP A 66 0.75 -7.83 13.03
N ALA A 67 1.19 -8.92 12.37
CA ALA A 67 0.74 -9.30 11.03
C ALA A 67 -0.79 -9.40 10.89
N GLU A 68 -1.44 -10.11 11.80
CA GLU A 68 -2.89 -10.31 11.82
C GLU A 68 -3.66 -8.99 12.03
N ALA A 69 -3.19 -8.14 12.94
CA ALA A 69 -3.80 -6.83 13.19
C ALA A 69 -3.65 -5.91 11.98
N PHE A 70 -2.48 -5.92 11.34
CA PHE A 70 -2.20 -5.14 10.14
C PHE A 70 -3.13 -5.54 8.99
N ILE A 71 -3.17 -6.82 8.62
CA ILE A 71 -3.96 -7.26 7.46
C ILE A 71 -5.46 -7.07 7.69
N THR A 72 -5.95 -7.29 8.91
CA THR A 72 -7.36 -7.10 9.26
C THR A 72 -7.78 -5.65 9.11
N ALA A 73 -7.00 -4.72 9.69
CA ALA A 73 -7.30 -3.29 9.62
C ALA A 73 -7.29 -2.76 8.19
N TRP A 74 -6.28 -3.13 7.38
CA TRP A 74 -6.13 -2.61 6.03
C TRP A 74 -7.07 -3.27 5.02
N ARG A 75 -7.48 -4.53 5.21
CA ARG A 75 -8.58 -5.15 4.45
C ARG A 75 -9.91 -4.45 4.71
N GLU A 76 -10.17 -4.07 5.95
CA GLU A 76 -11.38 -3.34 6.29
C GLU A 76 -11.37 -1.94 5.67
N ALA A 77 -10.25 -1.22 5.77
CA ALA A 77 -10.08 0.08 5.12
C ALA A 77 -10.32 0.00 3.60
N GLN A 78 -9.70 -0.97 2.90
CA GLN A 78 -9.89 -1.15 1.46
C GLN A 78 -11.34 -1.46 1.08
N ARG A 79 -12.06 -2.27 1.88
CA ARG A 79 -13.48 -2.53 1.63
C ARG A 79 -14.35 -1.29 1.77
N ARG A 80 -14.02 -0.39 2.71
CA ARG A 80 -14.74 0.88 2.88
C ARG A 80 -14.53 1.76 1.66
N ASP A 81 -13.29 1.89 1.20
CA ASP A 81 -12.96 2.66 -0.01
C ASP A 81 -13.64 2.12 -1.28
N ALA A 82 -13.90 0.81 -1.36
CA ALA A 82 -14.58 0.18 -2.50
C ALA A 82 -16.11 0.30 -2.46
N ALA A 83 -16.69 0.72 -1.34
CA ALA A 83 -18.14 0.87 -1.15
C ALA A 83 -18.64 2.32 -1.36
N GLU A 84 -17.72 3.27 -1.52
CA GLU A 84 -17.97 4.69 -1.86
C GLU A 84 -17.82 4.93 -3.37
#